data_AF-A0A6A0HZU9-F1
#
_entry.id   AF-A0A6A0HZU9-F1
#
_cell.length_a   1.000
_cell.length_b   1.000
_cell.length_c   1.000
_cell.angle_alpha   90.00
_cell.angle_beta   90.00
_cell.angle_gamma   90.00
#
_symmetry.space_group_name_H-M   'P 1'
#
loop_
_entity.id
_entity.type
_entity.pdbx_description
1 polymer ?
#
loop_
_entity_poly.entity_id
_entity_poly.type
_entity_poly.pdbx_seq_one_letter_code
_entity_poly.pdbx_strand_id
1 'polypeptide(L)'
;MIKSVFKKWPVLIFTGMFLLNAAQAQEHGPLAEFEKLKNLIEFAREVLADFGTEETRKLLTEAEGLKQKAEQAIAERRFRDARLRIEEATKLVQAALGIVLRTSAQQLRAQLDELVRRAENEVIGSGNREAERLLQEAKKNLQLGDHAAMGRRLEAVGHYRVARELLERALKLVQGSSTCVAYLVELAAKAQETVEQCNNPLAQNVYEQGLKQKRLAEDAFRRGDQALAEKLCNGANRLLLRALALCPAQGQARDEGQLKSELHALRDMLARAEEQLAAGSSPRPGMRALLGQARKLAYDAEAALARQQYAQAQRYITSGRNLIEATTRSAGIPALEFEKQCEAELQQLQRDLQEVETRAQESSRSEAQALVELARRSYAAAERICARRPHTLRSVAAFRMMARVAQSFLLQAEGLLQETAAAAPDRETLRQRLQELDATLEEVKSSSTAEESGFARILIEQATELRHRAHTAYQAGQLNVSFETATIAFELLREALKLSN
;
A
#
# COMPACT_ATOMS: atom_id res chain seq x y z
N MET A 1 -9.41 10.31 -3.37
CA MET A 1 -10.75 10.83 -2.97
C MET A 1 -10.64 11.48 -1.59
N ILE A 2 -10.04 12.68 -1.47
CA ILE A 2 -10.08 13.50 -0.24
C ILE A 2 -10.00 14.96 -0.69
N LYS A 3 -11.14 15.54 -1.06
CA LYS A 3 -11.24 16.97 -1.44
C LYS A 3 -12.44 17.71 -0.81
N SER A 4 -13.19 17.10 0.13
CA SER A 4 -14.45 17.70 0.60
C SER A 4 -14.45 18.27 2.03
N VAL A 5 -13.39 18.14 2.83
CA VAL A 5 -13.45 18.60 4.25
C VAL A 5 -12.92 20.04 4.44
N PHE A 6 -12.17 20.58 3.48
CA PHE A 6 -11.49 21.88 3.64
C PHE A 6 -12.36 23.13 3.42
N LYS A 7 -13.67 23.00 3.17
CA LYS A 7 -14.50 24.14 2.73
C LYS A 7 -15.46 24.72 3.78
N LYS A 8 -15.57 24.16 4.99
CA LYS A 8 -16.58 24.59 5.98
C LYS A 8 -16.06 25.23 7.27
N TRP A 9 -14.76 25.16 7.57
CA TRP A 9 -14.24 25.52 8.89
C TRP A 9 -13.67 26.94 9.05
N PRO A 10 -13.15 27.64 8.01
CA PRO A 10 -12.83 29.07 8.16
C PRO A 10 -14.08 29.93 8.33
N VAL A 11 -15.26 29.42 7.94
CA VAL A 11 -16.54 30.14 8.03
C VAL A 11 -17.11 30.10 9.45
N LEU A 12 -16.80 29.08 10.25
CA LEU A 12 -17.31 28.93 11.62
C LEU A 12 -16.58 29.84 12.64
N ILE A 13 -15.33 30.20 12.37
CA ILE A 13 -14.61 31.22 13.17
C ILE A 13 -15.18 32.62 12.87
N PHE A 14 -15.68 32.86 11.65
CA PHE A 14 -16.30 34.13 11.27
C PHE A 14 -17.75 34.27 11.74
N THR A 15 -18.52 33.18 11.86
CA THR A 15 -19.89 33.23 12.43
C THR A 15 -19.91 33.32 13.96
N GLY A 16 -18.83 32.90 14.64
CA GLY A 16 -18.67 33.10 16.08
C GLY A 16 -18.56 34.57 16.51
N MET A 17 -18.07 35.45 15.63
CA MET A 17 -17.96 36.89 15.91
C MET A 17 -19.30 37.65 15.92
N PHE A 18 -20.41 37.03 15.47
CA PHE A 18 -21.71 37.72 15.41
C PHE A 18 -22.66 37.43 16.59
N LEU A 19 -22.24 36.62 17.58
CA LEU A 19 -23.13 36.21 18.68
C LEU A 19 -22.82 36.86 20.04
N LEU A 20 -21.88 37.81 20.10
CA LEU A 20 -21.55 38.58 21.31
C LEU A 20 -21.74 40.09 21.11
N ASN A 21 -22.87 40.49 20.51
CA ASN A 21 -23.42 41.84 20.68
C ASN A 21 -24.81 41.72 21.32
N ALA A 22 -24.82 41.57 22.65
CA ALA A 22 -26.00 41.72 23.47
C ALA A 22 -26.29 43.21 23.71
N ALA A 23 -26.62 43.95 22.65
CA ALA A 23 -27.20 45.30 22.73
C ALA A 23 -27.56 45.80 21.33
N GLN A 24 -28.60 45.26 20.71
CA GLN A 24 -29.41 45.97 19.72
C GLN A 24 -30.71 45.19 19.51
N ALA A 25 -31.70 45.56 20.30
CA ALA A 25 -33.09 45.21 20.05
C ALA A 25 -33.56 46.01 18.83
N GLN A 26 -33.68 45.38 17.66
CA GLN A 26 -34.57 45.86 16.59
C GLN A 26 -34.81 44.77 15.52
N GLU A 27 -36.07 44.35 15.44
CA GLU A 27 -36.74 43.71 14.29
C GLU A 27 -36.08 42.49 13.63
N HIS A 28 -36.01 41.38 14.35
CA HIS A 28 -35.91 40.07 13.71
C HIS A 28 -37.12 39.22 14.10
N GLY A 29 -37.85 38.72 13.09
CA GLY A 29 -39.02 37.88 13.30
C GLY A 29 -38.65 36.55 14.01
N PRO A 30 -39.63 35.85 14.58
CA PRO A 30 -39.43 34.58 15.31
C PRO A 30 -38.72 33.49 14.49
N LEU A 31 -38.74 33.60 13.16
CA LEU A 31 -38.02 32.72 12.24
C LEU A 31 -36.49 32.85 12.36
N ALA A 32 -35.97 34.08 12.49
CA ALA A 32 -34.52 34.31 12.62
C ALA A 32 -34.01 33.88 14.01
N GLU A 33 -34.82 34.07 15.05
CA GLU A 33 -34.53 33.57 16.41
C GLU A 33 -34.53 32.04 16.44
N PHE A 34 -35.45 31.41 15.68
CA PHE A 34 -35.52 29.96 15.55
C PHE A 34 -34.34 29.36 14.79
N GLU A 35 -33.86 30.01 13.72
CA GLU A 35 -32.64 29.60 13.02
C GLU A 35 -31.40 29.69 13.92
N LYS A 36 -31.28 30.75 14.73
CA LYS A 36 -30.20 30.87 15.72
C LYS A 36 -30.23 29.73 16.74
N LEU A 37 -31.42 29.36 17.22
CA LEU A 37 -31.59 28.20 18.12
C LEU A 37 -31.18 26.88 17.45
N LYS A 38 -31.54 26.65 16.17
CA LYS A 38 -31.15 25.45 15.42
C LYS A 38 -29.62 25.28 15.39
N ASN A 39 -28.92 26.35 15.02
CA ASN A 39 -27.45 26.35 14.96
C ASN A 39 -26.82 26.12 16.34
N LEU A 40 -27.40 26.71 17.39
CA LEU A 40 -26.91 26.58 18.76
C LEU A 40 -27.10 25.16 19.32
N ILE A 41 -28.21 24.48 18.98
CA ILE A 41 -28.45 23.07 19.34
C ILE A 41 -27.49 22.14 18.60
N GLU A 42 -27.29 22.33 17.30
CA GLU A 42 -26.34 21.52 16.51
C GLU A 42 -24.93 21.64 17.07
N PHE A 43 -24.48 22.86 17.36
CA PHE A 43 -23.20 23.11 18.01
C PHE A 43 -23.09 22.42 19.38
N ALA A 44 -24.12 22.55 20.22
CA ALA A 44 -24.12 21.90 21.53
C ALA A 44 -24.04 20.38 21.42
N ARG A 45 -24.72 19.78 20.44
CA ARG A 45 -24.67 18.35 20.17
C ARG A 45 -23.25 17.87 19.82
N GLU A 46 -22.51 18.62 19.02
CA GLU A 46 -21.11 18.31 18.68
C GLU A 46 -20.18 18.39 19.90
N VAL A 47 -20.34 19.41 20.75
CA VAL A 47 -19.54 19.56 21.98
C VAL A 47 -19.87 18.48 23.00
N LEU A 48 -21.15 18.11 23.12
CA LEU A 48 -21.65 17.09 24.04
C LEU A 48 -21.33 15.66 23.61
N ALA A 49 -21.07 15.42 22.33
CA ALA A 49 -20.63 14.12 21.83
C ALA A 49 -19.29 13.71 22.44
N ASP A 50 -18.36 14.67 22.53
CA ASP A 50 -17.01 14.43 23.03
C ASP A 50 -16.91 14.54 24.57
N PHE A 51 -17.74 15.39 25.20
CA PHE A 51 -17.55 15.79 26.61
C PHE A 51 -18.84 15.79 27.46
N GLY A 52 -19.97 15.37 26.92
CA GLY A 52 -21.27 15.48 27.59
C GLY A 52 -21.46 14.45 28.70
N THR A 53 -21.91 14.93 29.86
CA THR A 53 -22.42 14.11 30.97
C THR A 53 -23.90 13.78 30.78
N GLU A 54 -24.42 12.79 31.50
CA GLU A 54 -25.84 12.40 31.44
C GLU A 54 -26.79 13.59 31.72
N GLU A 55 -26.41 14.46 32.67
CA GLU A 55 -27.12 15.69 33.01
C GLU A 55 -27.17 16.68 31.84
N THR A 56 -26.05 16.92 31.18
CA THR A 56 -25.97 17.86 30.05
C THR A 56 -26.64 17.33 28.78
N ARG A 57 -26.72 16.00 28.62
CA ARG A 57 -27.49 15.35 27.56
C ARG A 57 -28.99 15.48 27.79
N LYS A 58 -29.47 15.33 29.04
CA LYS A 58 -30.89 15.56 29.41
C LYS A 58 -31.32 16.99 29.07
N LEU A 59 -30.50 17.99 29.42
CA LEU A 59 -30.77 19.40 29.08
C LEU A 59 -30.85 19.65 27.56
N LEU A 60 -30.00 19.00 26.76
CA LEU A 60 -30.08 19.10 25.30
C LEU A 60 -31.35 18.44 24.75
N THR A 61 -31.74 17.27 25.27
CA THR A 61 -32.98 16.59 24.86
C THR A 61 -34.22 17.43 25.17
N GLU A 62 -34.27 18.08 26.33
CA GLU A 62 -35.35 19.00 26.71
C GLU A 62 -35.40 20.23 25.78
N ALA A 63 -34.24 20.81 25.46
CA ALA A 63 -34.15 21.91 24.50
C ALA A 63 -34.59 21.51 23.08
N GLU A 64 -34.28 20.29 22.63
CA GLU A 64 -34.74 19.75 21.36
C GLU A 64 -36.27 19.56 21.34
N GLY A 65 -36.86 19.12 22.45
CA GLY A 65 -38.31 19.06 22.61
C GLY A 65 -38.97 20.44 22.53
N LEU A 66 -38.35 21.47 23.13
CA LEU A 66 -38.82 22.86 23.02
C LEU A 66 -38.64 23.44 21.62
N LYS A 67 -37.58 23.07 20.89
CA LYS A 67 -37.38 23.42 19.48
C LYS A 67 -38.52 22.87 18.62
N GLN A 68 -38.89 21.60 18.78
CA GLN A 68 -40.01 21.01 18.02
C GLN A 68 -41.34 21.71 18.31
N LYS A 69 -41.57 22.02 19.59
CA LYS A 69 -42.72 22.79 20.06
C LYS A 69 -42.74 24.22 19.51
N ALA A 70 -41.58 24.86 19.32
CA ALA A 70 -41.47 26.17 18.68
C ALA A 70 -41.76 26.09 17.18
N GLU A 71 -41.27 25.05 16.50
CA GLU A 71 -41.53 24.80 15.06
C GLU A 71 -43.03 24.66 14.77
N GLN A 72 -43.73 23.90 15.61
CA GLN A 72 -45.19 23.76 15.55
C GLN A 72 -45.92 25.10 15.77
N ALA A 73 -45.51 25.89 16.77
CA ALA A 73 -46.10 27.19 17.05
C ALA A 73 -45.87 28.20 15.91
N ILE A 74 -44.74 28.13 15.21
CA ILE A 74 -44.46 28.93 14.00
C ILE A 74 -45.39 28.50 12.86
N ALA A 75 -45.56 27.20 12.63
CA ALA A 75 -46.46 26.67 11.60
C ALA A 75 -47.93 27.07 11.85
N GLU A 76 -48.36 27.10 13.11
CA GLU A 76 -49.68 27.55 13.55
C GLU A 76 -49.84 29.09 13.62
N ARG A 77 -48.80 29.86 13.23
CA ARG A 77 -48.75 31.34 13.32
C ARG A 77 -48.92 31.90 14.74
N ARG A 78 -48.67 31.09 15.78
CA ARG A 78 -48.67 31.51 17.19
C ARG A 78 -47.29 32.04 17.60
N PHE A 79 -46.94 33.21 17.09
CA PHE A 79 -45.59 33.76 17.19
C PHE A 79 -45.14 34.13 18.62
N ARG A 80 -46.06 34.49 19.53
CA ARG A 80 -45.73 34.74 20.94
C ARG A 80 -45.30 33.45 21.65
N ASP A 81 -46.04 32.37 21.44
CA ASP A 81 -45.73 31.06 22.02
C ASP A 81 -44.44 30.48 21.43
N ALA A 82 -44.20 30.69 20.13
CA ALA A 82 -42.94 30.32 19.49
C ALA A 82 -41.74 31.02 20.13
N ARG A 83 -41.84 32.34 20.39
CA ARG A 83 -40.76 33.11 21.04
C ARG A 83 -40.44 32.61 22.45
N LEU A 84 -41.46 32.39 23.28
CA LEU A 84 -41.26 31.86 24.64
C LEU A 84 -40.52 30.51 24.61
N ARG A 85 -40.94 29.61 23.72
CA ARG A 85 -40.30 28.29 23.55
C ARG A 85 -38.87 28.39 23.04
N ILE A 86 -38.58 29.34 22.15
CA ILE A 86 -37.22 29.61 21.65
C ILE A 86 -36.32 30.13 22.77
N GLU A 87 -36.80 31.07 23.59
CA GLU A 87 -36.04 31.62 24.71
C GLU A 87 -35.72 30.55 25.77
N GLU A 88 -36.70 29.72 26.13
CA GLU A 88 -36.52 28.61 27.09
C GLU A 88 -35.53 27.58 26.56
N ALA A 89 -35.66 27.16 25.30
CA ALA A 89 -34.72 26.24 24.67
C ALA A 89 -33.29 26.81 24.65
N THR A 90 -33.16 28.11 24.34
CA THR A 90 -31.85 28.79 24.31
C THR A 90 -31.19 28.78 25.69
N LYS A 91 -31.95 29.04 26.77
CA LYS A 91 -31.43 29.00 28.15
C LYS A 91 -30.94 27.61 28.54
N LEU A 92 -31.68 26.55 28.19
CA LEU A 92 -31.29 25.17 28.50
C LEU A 92 -30.02 24.75 27.76
N VAL A 93 -29.88 25.11 26.47
CA VAL A 93 -28.66 24.81 25.72
C VAL A 93 -27.47 25.60 26.27
N GLN A 94 -27.66 26.86 26.67
CA GLN A 94 -26.60 27.66 27.30
C GLN A 94 -26.18 27.09 28.66
N ALA A 95 -27.11 26.57 29.46
CA ALA A 95 -26.81 25.89 30.71
C ALA A 95 -26.01 24.60 30.48
N ALA A 96 -26.43 23.77 29.52
CA ALA A 96 -25.72 22.56 29.14
C ALA A 96 -24.28 22.87 28.66
N LEU A 97 -24.13 23.86 27.78
CA LEU A 97 -22.83 24.32 27.31
C LEU A 97 -21.98 24.90 28.44
N GLY A 98 -22.56 25.66 29.37
CA GLY A 98 -21.84 26.26 30.51
C GLY A 98 -21.21 25.22 31.43
N ILE A 99 -21.89 24.09 31.66
CA ILE A 99 -21.39 22.96 32.45
C ILE A 99 -20.24 22.28 31.70
N VAL A 100 -20.45 21.91 30.43
CA VAL A 100 -19.50 21.12 29.63
C VAL A 100 -18.23 21.90 29.33
N LEU A 101 -18.36 23.16 28.92
CA LEU A 101 -17.23 24.00 28.49
C LEU A 101 -16.26 24.33 29.65
N ARG A 102 -16.70 24.21 30.90
CA ARG A 102 -15.84 24.44 32.08
C ARG A 102 -14.90 23.26 32.31
N THR A 103 -15.41 22.04 32.26
CA THR A 103 -14.64 20.80 32.48
C THR A 103 -13.84 20.40 31.25
N SER A 104 -14.40 20.55 30.04
CA SER A 104 -13.76 20.13 28.80
C SER A 104 -12.53 20.97 28.45
N ALA A 105 -12.56 22.29 28.66
CA ALA A 105 -11.42 23.17 28.41
C ALA A 105 -10.21 22.80 29.29
N GLN A 106 -10.45 22.51 30.58
CA GLN A 106 -9.40 22.10 31.51
C GLN A 106 -8.82 20.72 31.18
N GLN A 107 -9.68 19.75 30.83
CA GLN A 107 -9.25 18.40 30.44
C GLN A 107 -8.45 18.40 29.13
N LEU A 108 -8.93 19.14 28.11
CA LEU A 108 -8.23 19.30 26.84
C LEU A 108 -6.86 19.99 27.03
N ARG A 109 -6.80 21.02 27.86
CA ARG A 109 -5.54 21.72 28.14
C ARG A 109 -4.49 20.81 28.77
N ALA A 110 -4.91 19.96 29.71
CA ALA A 110 -4.04 18.99 30.37
C ALA A 110 -3.56 17.88 29.41
N GLN A 111 -4.42 17.39 28.51
CA GLN A 111 -4.02 16.45 27.47
C GLN A 111 -3.02 17.06 26.49
N LEU A 112 -3.17 18.35 26.19
CA LEU A 112 -2.29 19.08 25.30
C LEU A 112 -0.90 19.31 25.89
N ASP A 113 -0.75 19.47 27.21
CA ASP A 113 0.58 19.62 27.83
C ASP A 113 1.50 18.43 27.52
N GLU A 114 0.98 17.21 27.65
CA GLU A 114 1.76 16.01 27.36
C GLU A 114 2.05 15.86 25.85
N LEU A 115 1.10 16.23 24.99
CA LEU A 115 1.32 16.23 23.54
C LEU A 115 2.35 17.27 23.11
N VAL A 116 2.35 18.46 23.71
CA VAL A 116 3.36 19.49 23.48
C VAL A 116 4.72 18.99 23.92
N ARG A 117 4.85 18.42 25.12
CA ARG A 117 6.13 17.91 25.62
C ARG A 117 6.71 16.84 24.69
N ARG A 118 5.88 15.92 24.19
CA ARG A 118 6.30 14.90 23.20
C ARG A 118 6.69 15.53 21.87
N ALA A 119 5.88 16.44 21.35
CA ALA A 119 6.17 17.13 20.11
C ALA A 119 7.44 17.98 20.21
N GLU A 120 7.70 18.64 21.34
CA GLU A 120 8.95 19.36 21.57
C GLU A 120 10.15 18.41 21.52
N ASN A 121 10.09 17.25 22.18
CA ASN A 121 11.20 16.31 22.18
C ASN A 121 11.46 15.66 20.80
N GLU A 122 10.41 15.34 20.04
CA GLU A 122 10.55 14.63 18.76
C GLU A 122 10.74 15.59 17.58
N VAL A 123 10.08 16.75 17.58
CA VAL A 123 10.14 17.72 16.48
C VAL A 123 11.36 18.61 16.58
N ILE A 124 11.71 19.10 17.78
CA ILE A 124 12.88 19.96 17.97
C ILE A 124 14.14 19.09 17.83
N GLY A 125 14.90 19.33 16.76
CA GLY A 125 16.07 18.52 16.41
C GLY A 125 15.84 17.50 15.31
N SER A 126 14.58 17.29 14.87
CA SER A 126 14.27 16.48 13.68
C SER A 126 14.78 17.11 12.36
N GLY A 127 14.99 18.43 12.36
CA GLY A 127 15.38 19.19 11.17
C GLY A 127 14.26 19.40 10.15
N ASN A 128 13.02 18.98 10.44
CA ASN A 128 11.85 19.17 9.59
C ASN A 128 11.19 20.53 9.87
N ARG A 129 11.40 21.50 8.96
CA ARG A 129 10.93 22.88 9.10
C ARG A 129 9.41 23.00 9.13
N GLU A 130 8.70 22.12 8.44
CA GLU A 130 7.24 22.13 8.43
C GLU A 130 6.68 21.61 9.76
N ALA A 131 7.24 20.54 10.29
CA ALA A 131 6.89 20.05 11.62
C ALA A 131 7.20 21.10 12.71
N GLU A 132 8.34 21.78 12.63
CA GLU A 132 8.69 22.88 13.54
C GLU A 132 7.71 24.06 13.42
N ARG A 133 7.33 24.42 12.19
CA ARG A 133 6.33 25.47 11.95
C ARG A 133 4.98 25.10 12.55
N LEU A 134 4.51 23.87 12.35
CA LEU A 134 3.25 23.37 12.90
C LEU A 134 3.27 23.36 14.44
N LEU A 135 4.40 22.98 15.04
CA LEU A 135 4.60 23.06 16.49
C LEU A 135 4.48 24.51 17.01
N GLN A 136 5.08 25.48 16.31
CA GLN A 136 4.98 26.90 16.68
C GLN A 136 3.56 27.45 16.50
N GLU A 137 2.87 27.06 15.42
CA GLU A 137 1.46 27.43 15.20
C GLU A 137 0.53 26.79 16.26
N ALA A 138 0.83 25.56 16.70
CA ALA A 138 0.11 24.92 17.80
C ALA A 138 0.30 25.65 19.13
N LYS A 139 1.53 26.05 19.45
CA LYS A 139 1.85 26.85 20.66
C LYS A 139 1.14 28.21 20.67
N LYS A 140 1.05 28.88 19.52
CA LYS A 140 0.27 30.12 19.39
C LYS A 140 -1.22 29.89 19.66
N ASN A 141 -1.79 28.81 19.12
CA ASN A 141 -3.19 28.45 19.41
C ASN A 141 -3.40 28.08 20.87
N LEU A 142 -2.45 27.40 21.53
CA LEU A 142 -2.51 27.17 22.97
C LEU A 142 -2.55 28.46 23.78
N GLN A 143 -1.67 29.42 23.45
CA GLN A 143 -1.67 30.73 24.09
C GLN A 143 -3.00 31.45 23.89
N LEU A 144 -3.56 31.47 22.66
CA LEU A 144 -4.88 32.06 22.40
C LEU A 144 -5.99 31.36 23.19
N GLY A 145 -5.92 30.03 23.30
CA GLY A 145 -6.85 29.25 24.11
C GLY A 145 -6.78 29.58 25.60
N ASP A 146 -5.56 29.72 26.14
CA ASP A 146 -5.31 30.08 27.54
C ASP A 146 -5.84 31.49 27.87
N HIS A 147 -5.68 32.45 26.95
CA HIS A 147 -6.26 33.79 27.10
C HIS A 147 -7.80 33.78 27.02
N ALA A 148 -8.37 32.94 26.15
CA ALA A 148 -9.82 32.80 26.02
C ALA A 148 -10.46 32.06 27.22
N ALA A 149 -9.70 31.22 27.93
CA ALA A 149 -10.21 30.42 29.05
C ALA A 149 -10.79 31.26 30.20
N MET A 150 -10.36 32.51 30.38
CA MET A 150 -10.80 33.41 31.47
C MET A 150 -12.17 34.08 31.25
N GLY A 151 -12.86 33.84 30.13
CA GLY A 151 -14.19 34.42 29.92
C GLY A 151 -14.91 33.98 28.65
N ARG A 152 -14.19 33.39 27.70
CA ARG A 152 -14.70 32.92 26.40
C ARG A 152 -14.34 31.44 26.21
N ARG A 153 -14.89 30.59 27.09
CA ARG A 153 -14.55 29.15 27.17
C ARG A 153 -14.78 28.39 25.87
N LEU A 154 -15.75 28.81 25.08
CA LEU A 154 -16.06 28.23 23.77
C LEU A 154 -14.93 28.49 22.77
N GLU A 155 -14.40 29.70 22.74
CA GLU A 155 -13.23 30.05 21.92
C GLU A 155 -11.99 29.29 22.40
N ALA A 156 -11.83 29.12 23.73
CA ALA A 156 -10.73 28.35 24.30
C ALA A 156 -10.71 26.89 23.82
N VAL A 157 -11.86 26.20 23.86
CA VAL A 157 -11.99 24.82 23.36
C VAL A 157 -11.68 24.73 21.85
N GLY A 158 -12.13 25.71 21.07
CA GLY A 158 -11.81 25.79 19.63
C GLY A 158 -10.31 25.89 19.37
N HIS A 159 -9.62 26.80 20.06
CA HIS A 159 -8.17 26.95 19.96
C HIS A 159 -7.40 25.70 20.42
N TYR A 160 -7.84 25.05 21.48
CA TYR A 160 -7.24 23.80 21.97
C TYR A 160 -7.38 22.64 20.98
N ARG A 161 -8.53 22.50 20.29
CA ARG A 161 -8.71 21.49 19.24
C ARG A 161 -7.77 21.72 18.06
N VAL A 162 -7.66 22.97 17.59
CA VAL A 162 -6.73 23.33 16.52
C VAL A 162 -5.29 23.03 16.92
N ALA A 163 -4.91 23.35 18.15
CA ALA A 163 -3.57 23.00 18.67
C ALA A 163 -3.32 21.49 18.66
N ARG A 164 -4.32 20.67 19.05
CA ARG A 164 -4.21 19.21 19.04
C ARG A 164 -3.91 18.66 17.64
N GLU A 165 -4.68 19.08 16.64
CA GLU A 165 -4.52 18.61 15.26
C GLU A 165 -3.16 19.00 14.67
N LEU A 166 -2.69 20.22 14.98
CA LEU A 166 -1.38 20.69 14.55
C LEU A 166 -0.24 19.89 15.19
N LEU A 167 -0.34 19.56 16.49
CA LEU A 167 0.64 18.73 17.20
C LEU A 167 0.67 17.30 16.67
N GLU A 168 -0.49 16.67 16.46
CA GLU A 168 -0.59 15.31 15.90
C GLU A 168 -0.01 15.23 14.48
N ARG A 169 -0.26 16.25 13.65
CA ARG A 169 0.36 16.35 12.32
C ARG A 169 1.88 16.52 12.38
N ALA A 170 2.37 17.39 13.26
CA ALA A 170 3.80 17.61 13.43
C ALA A 170 4.53 16.30 13.82
N LEU A 171 3.98 15.56 14.78
CA LEU A 171 4.52 14.26 15.21
C LEU A 171 4.51 13.24 14.07
N LYS A 172 3.42 13.16 13.30
CA LYS A 172 3.30 12.22 12.17
C LYS A 172 4.33 12.48 11.07
N LEU A 173 4.66 13.75 10.81
CA LEU A 173 5.68 14.13 9.81
C LEU A 173 7.08 13.65 10.21
N VAL A 174 7.38 13.62 11.51
CA VAL A 174 8.69 13.18 12.02
C VAL A 174 8.80 11.65 12.09
N GLN A 175 7.73 10.97 12.50
CA GLN A 175 7.73 9.51 12.70
C GLN A 175 7.80 8.70 11.39
N GLY A 176 7.16 9.17 10.31
CA GLY A 176 7.07 8.41 9.06
C GLY A 176 8.36 8.35 8.22
N SER A 177 9.25 9.33 8.37
CA SER A 177 10.37 9.52 7.43
C SER A 177 11.75 9.42 8.07
N SER A 178 11.86 9.53 9.40
CA SER A 178 13.12 9.36 10.13
C SER A 178 13.70 7.93 10.00
N THR A 179 12.83 6.92 9.97
CA THR A 179 13.22 5.51 9.83
C THR A 179 13.86 5.19 8.48
N CYS A 180 13.34 5.76 7.39
CA CYS A 180 13.90 5.54 6.06
C CYS A 180 15.27 6.22 5.89
N VAL A 181 15.40 7.46 6.35
CA VAL A 181 16.66 8.21 6.24
C VAL A 181 17.76 7.54 7.08
N ALA A 182 17.44 7.08 8.30
CA ALA A 182 18.37 6.32 9.13
C ALA A 182 18.85 5.02 8.44
N TYR A 183 17.92 4.25 7.85
CA TYR A 183 18.26 3.06 7.10
C TYR A 183 19.18 3.34 5.89
N LEU A 184 18.95 4.44 5.17
CA LEU A 184 19.83 4.86 4.06
C LEU A 184 21.23 5.29 4.50
N VAL A 185 21.41 5.70 5.76
CA VAL A 185 22.75 5.99 6.31
C VAL A 185 23.56 4.70 6.41
N GLU A 186 22.99 3.67 7.03
CA GLU A 186 23.63 2.36 7.18
C GLU A 186 23.89 1.69 5.82
N LEU A 187 22.89 1.70 4.93
CA LEU A 187 23.01 1.10 3.59
C LEU A 187 24.07 1.81 2.74
N ALA A 188 24.15 3.14 2.82
CA ALA A 188 25.17 3.90 2.09
C ALA A 188 26.58 3.57 2.58
N ALA A 189 26.79 3.43 3.89
CA ALA A 189 28.09 3.04 4.44
C ALA A 189 28.52 1.65 3.95
N LYS A 190 27.61 0.67 3.97
CA LYS A 190 27.86 -0.69 3.47
C LYS A 190 28.14 -0.70 1.96
N ALA A 191 27.39 0.10 1.19
CA ALA A 191 27.59 0.25 -0.25
C ALA A 191 28.94 0.89 -0.57
N GLN A 192 29.38 1.87 0.21
CA GLN A 192 30.68 2.51 0.04
C GLN A 192 31.83 1.51 0.12
N GLU A 193 31.89 0.75 1.21
CA GLU A 193 32.95 -0.23 1.47
C GLU A 193 33.04 -1.26 0.33
N THR A 194 31.88 -1.76 -0.10
CA THR A 194 31.80 -2.80 -1.15
C THR A 194 32.18 -2.25 -2.51
N VAL A 195 31.77 -1.01 -2.85
CA VAL A 195 32.01 -0.38 -4.15
C VAL A 195 33.48 0.02 -4.30
N GLU A 196 34.11 0.51 -3.22
CA GLU A 196 35.55 0.83 -3.19
C GLU A 196 36.42 -0.40 -3.47
N GLN A 197 36.00 -1.59 -3.01
CA GLN A 197 36.73 -2.85 -3.20
C GLN A 197 36.50 -3.49 -4.58
N CYS A 198 35.48 -3.06 -5.30
CA CYS A 198 34.87 -3.79 -6.42
C CYS A 198 35.43 -3.39 -7.80
N ASN A 199 36.20 -2.30 -7.87
CA ASN A 199 36.85 -1.78 -9.09
C ASN A 199 35.92 -1.74 -10.33
N ASN A 200 34.61 -1.55 -10.12
CA ASN A 200 33.63 -1.44 -11.21
C ASN A 200 33.16 0.02 -11.35
N PRO A 201 33.53 0.72 -12.44
CA PRO A 201 33.17 2.13 -12.63
C PRO A 201 31.65 2.34 -12.76
N LEU A 202 30.90 1.33 -13.22
CA LEU A 202 29.44 1.39 -13.28
C LEU A 202 28.83 1.32 -11.87
N ALA A 203 29.37 0.49 -10.98
CA ALA A 203 28.90 0.40 -9.60
C ALA A 203 29.17 1.71 -8.85
N GLN A 204 30.32 2.33 -9.09
CA GLN A 204 30.67 3.63 -8.50
C GLN A 204 29.76 4.76 -8.99
N ASN A 205 29.47 4.83 -10.29
CA ASN A 205 28.50 5.78 -10.84
C ASN A 205 27.09 5.60 -10.25
N VAL A 206 26.63 4.35 -10.10
CA VAL A 206 25.30 4.06 -9.53
C VAL A 206 25.26 4.38 -8.03
N TYR A 207 26.35 4.12 -7.30
CA TYR A 207 26.51 4.50 -5.90
C TYR A 207 26.44 6.02 -5.70
N GLU A 208 27.16 6.79 -6.51
CA GLU A 208 27.13 8.26 -6.47
C GLU A 208 25.74 8.81 -6.77
N GLN A 209 25.02 8.21 -7.73
CA GLN A 209 23.62 8.56 -8.00
C GLN A 209 22.70 8.23 -6.82
N GLY A 210 22.93 7.09 -6.15
CA GLY A 210 22.23 6.70 -4.93
C GLY A 210 22.47 7.69 -3.78
N LEU A 211 23.71 8.12 -3.56
CA LEU A 211 24.07 9.15 -2.60
C LEU A 211 23.42 10.50 -2.91
N LYS A 212 23.37 10.88 -4.20
CA LYS A 212 22.70 12.10 -4.63
C LYS A 212 21.20 12.06 -4.31
N GLN A 213 20.54 10.93 -4.56
CA GLN A 213 19.13 10.77 -4.20
C GLN A 213 18.89 10.71 -2.68
N LYS A 214 19.80 10.09 -1.92
CA LYS A 214 19.76 10.12 -0.45
C LYS A 214 19.80 11.56 0.08
N ARG A 215 20.73 12.37 -0.41
CA ARG A 215 20.83 13.80 -0.03
C ARG A 215 19.56 14.58 -0.40
N LEU A 216 19.00 14.33 -1.58
CA LEU A 216 17.73 14.94 -1.99
C LEU A 216 16.56 14.48 -1.11
N ALA A 217 16.54 13.22 -0.67
CA ALA A 217 15.54 12.69 0.26
C ALA A 217 15.66 13.36 1.64
N GLU A 218 16.89 13.52 2.15
CA GLU A 218 17.17 14.26 3.39
C GLU A 218 16.70 15.73 3.28
N ASP A 219 16.98 16.40 2.16
CA ASP A 219 16.54 17.78 1.95
C ASP A 219 15.01 17.89 1.80
N ALA A 220 14.37 16.95 1.11
CA ALA A 220 12.91 16.90 1.01
C ALA A 220 12.27 16.66 2.39
N PHE A 221 12.86 15.79 3.20
CA PHE A 221 12.45 15.56 4.58
C PHE A 221 12.60 16.83 5.44
N ARG A 222 13.75 17.52 5.37
CA ARG A 222 13.95 18.79 6.07
C ARG A 222 12.95 19.88 5.66
N ARG A 223 12.47 19.82 4.42
CA ARG A 223 11.45 20.75 3.89
C ARG A 223 10.00 20.36 4.24
N GLY A 224 9.76 19.16 4.76
CA GLY A 224 8.41 18.66 5.08
C GLY A 224 7.70 17.93 3.93
N ASP A 225 8.31 17.81 2.75
CA ASP A 225 7.69 17.15 1.59
C ASP A 225 7.79 15.62 1.71
N GLN A 226 6.86 15.04 2.47
CA GLN A 226 6.88 13.62 2.85
C GLN A 226 6.75 12.68 1.63
N ALA A 227 5.89 13.02 0.68
CA ALA A 227 5.67 12.19 -0.52
C ALA A 227 6.90 12.19 -1.44
N LEU A 228 7.56 13.34 -1.60
CA LEU A 228 8.81 13.43 -2.34
C LEU A 228 9.95 12.72 -1.59
N ALA A 229 10.03 12.92 -0.28
CA ALA A 229 11.03 12.28 0.57
C ALA A 229 10.94 10.75 0.45
N GLU A 230 9.77 10.15 0.61
CA GLU A 230 9.55 8.71 0.46
C GLU A 230 9.93 8.19 -0.94
N LYS A 231 9.54 8.92 -1.99
CA LYS A 231 9.87 8.55 -3.37
C LYS A 231 11.38 8.54 -3.61
N LEU A 232 12.07 9.59 -3.16
CA LEU A 232 13.52 9.70 -3.26
C LEU A 232 14.23 8.68 -2.36
N CYS A 233 13.66 8.37 -1.21
CA CYS A 233 14.14 7.33 -0.30
C CYS A 233 14.16 5.96 -0.97
N ASN A 234 13.05 5.59 -1.61
CA ASN A 234 12.93 4.34 -2.35
C ASN A 234 13.87 4.29 -3.57
N GLY A 235 14.02 5.41 -4.27
CA GLY A 235 14.97 5.54 -5.37
C GLY A 235 16.43 5.38 -4.92
N ALA A 236 16.81 6.05 -3.84
CA ALA A 236 18.14 5.91 -3.23
C ALA A 236 18.41 4.47 -2.78
N ASN A 237 17.45 3.83 -2.10
CA ASN A 237 17.56 2.43 -1.67
C ASN A 237 17.81 1.49 -2.87
N ARG A 238 17.02 1.63 -3.95
CA ARG A 238 17.19 0.84 -5.17
C ARG A 238 18.56 1.04 -5.81
N LEU A 239 19.03 2.28 -5.90
CA LEU A 239 20.34 2.60 -6.48
C LEU A 239 21.48 2.06 -5.63
N LEU A 240 21.44 2.21 -4.31
CA LEU A 240 22.46 1.69 -3.40
C LEU A 240 22.52 0.16 -3.43
N LEU A 241 21.36 -0.53 -3.41
CA LEU A 241 21.30 -1.98 -3.58
C LEU A 241 21.77 -2.42 -4.97
N ARG A 242 21.50 -1.62 -6.02
CA ARG A 242 21.99 -1.91 -7.38
C ARG A 242 23.50 -1.72 -7.48
N ALA A 243 24.07 -0.72 -6.83
CA ALA A 243 25.52 -0.54 -6.76
C ALA A 243 26.19 -1.76 -6.11
N LEU A 244 25.63 -2.24 -4.99
CA LEU A 244 26.06 -3.48 -4.35
C LEU A 244 25.97 -4.69 -5.29
N ALA A 245 24.87 -4.84 -6.02
CA ALA A 245 24.67 -5.97 -6.94
C ALA A 245 25.58 -5.92 -8.19
N LEU A 246 26.05 -4.73 -8.58
CA LEU A 246 26.96 -4.54 -9.72
C LEU A 246 28.41 -4.85 -9.36
N CYS A 247 28.70 -5.06 -8.09
CA CYS A 247 29.99 -5.50 -7.62
C CYS A 247 30.04 -7.02 -7.62
N PRO A 248 30.71 -7.65 -8.61
CA PRO A 248 30.90 -9.09 -8.57
C PRO A 248 31.72 -9.36 -7.30
N ALA A 249 31.20 -10.20 -6.42
CA ALA A 249 31.93 -10.68 -5.27
C ALA A 249 33.25 -11.29 -5.76
N GLN A 250 34.34 -10.53 -5.69
CA GLN A 250 35.67 -11.05 -5.93
C GLN A 250 35.98 -11.99 -4.78
N GLY A 251 35.82 -13.30 -5.01
CA GLY A 251 36.43 -14.34 -4.18
C GLY A 251 36.01 -14.40 -2.70
N GLN A 252 35.03 -13.62 -2.24
CA GLN A 252 34.42 -13.81 -0.93
C GLN A 252 33.27 -14.80 -1.06
N ALA A 253 33.37 -15.89 -0.30
CA ALA A 253 32.23 -16.75 0.01
C ALA A 253 31.03 -15.85 0.27
N ARG A 254 29.98 -15.96 -0.57
CA ARG A 254 28.76 -15.15 -0.45
C ARG A 254 28.30 -15.23 0.99
N ASP A 255 28.40 -14.09 1.67
CA ASP A 255 28.28 -14.06 3.12
C ASP A 255 26.86 -14.48 3.50
N GLU A 256 26.75 -15.61 4.19
CA GLU A 256 25.50 -16.19 4.65
C GLU A 256 24.64 -15.14 5.37
N GLY A 257 25.28 -14.16 6.02
CA GLY A 257 24.63 -13.01 6.65
C GLY A 257 23.84 -12.13 5.68
N GLN A 258 24.33 -11.88 4.45
CA GLN A 258 23.58 -11.09 3.45
C GLN A 258 22.34 -11.83 2.96
N LEU A 259 22.47 -13.11 2.61
CA LEU A 259 21.32 -13.88 2.15
C LEU A 259 20.29 -14.11 3.27
N LYS A 260 20.74 -14.27 4.52
CA LYS A 260 19.84 -14.26 5.69
C LYS A 260 19.10 -12.94 5.83
N SER A 261 19.77 -11.80 5.63
CA SER A 261 19.14 -10.48 5.68
C SER A 261 18.11 -10.29 4.56
N GLU A 262 18.40 -10.75 3.34
CA GLU A 262 17.46 -10.69 2.22
C GLU A 262 16.27 -11.64 2.41
N LEU A 263 16.50 -12.82 3.01
CA LEU A 263 15.44 -13.74 3.41
C LEU A 263 14.55 -13.15 4.50
N HIS A 264 15.12 -12.46 5.49
CA HIS A 264 14.36 -11.71 6.48
C HIS A 264 13.53 -10.60 5.83
N ALA A 265 14.10 -9.81 4.92
CA ALA A 265 13.35 -8.80 4.18
C ALA A 265 12.19 -9.41 3.36
N LEU A 266 12.40 -10.59 2.76
CA LEU A 266 11.35 -11.33 2.07
C LEU A 266 10.22 -11.76 3.02
N ARG A 267 10.56 -12.26 4.21
CA ARG A 267 9.60 -12.64 5.26
C ARG A 267 8.79 -11.44 5.76
N ASP A 268 9.43 -10.29 5.94
CA ASP A 268 8.74 -9.06 6.33
C ASP A 268 7.77 -8.59 5.24
N MET A 269 8.15 -8.70 3.97
CA MET A 269 7.26 -8.42 2.84
C MET A 269 6.06 -9.38 2.80
N LEU A 270 6.29 -10.68 3.06
CA LEU A 270 5.22 -11.68 3.18
C LEU A 270 4.26 -11.33 4.31
N ALA A 271 4.78 -11.05 5.51
CA ALA A 271 3.98 -10.73 6.69
C ALA A 271 3.10 -9.50 6.46
N ARG A 272 3.66 -8.43 5.88
CA ARG A 272 2.90 -7.22 5.51
C ARG A 272 1.82 -7.50 4.47
N ALA A 273 2.12 -8.34 3.47
CA ALA A 273 1.15 -8.70 2.43
C ALA A 273 0.02 -9.59 2.98
N GLU A 274 0.32 -10.50 3.91
CA GLU A 274 -0.65 -11.34 4.62
C GLU A 274 -1.52 -10.51 5.59
N GLU A 275 -0.94 -9.53 6.28
CA GLU A 275 -1.66 -8.60 7.17
C GLU A 275 -2.63 -7.69 6.37
N GLN A 276 -2.21 -7.18 5.21
CA GLN A 276 -3.07 -6.43 4.29
C GLN A 276 -4.27 -7.26 3.77
N LEU A 277 -4.05 -8.57 3.59
CA LEU A 277 -5.07 -9.55 3.25
C LEU A 277 -6.05 -9.81 4.40
N ALA A 278 -5.55 -9.85 5.63
CA ALA A 278 -6.34 -10.07 6.85
C ALA A 278 -7.16 -8.83 7.23
N ALA A 279 -6.66 -7.62 6.94
CA ALA A 279 -7.28 -6.33 7.27
C ALA A 279 -8.56 -5.98 6.46
N GLY A 280 -9.15 -6.93 5.73
CA GLY A 280 -10.49 -6.80 5.17
C GLY A 280 -10.59 -6.28 3.72
N SER A 281 -9.47 -6.17 3.01
CA SER A 281 -9.52 -5.95 1.55
C SER A 281 -9.96 -7.25 0.88
N SER A 282 -11.10 -7.27 0.16
CA SER A 282 -11.50 -8.45 -0.63
C SER A 282 -10.31 -8.93 -1.46
N PRO A 283 -9.74 -10.12 -1.14
CA PRO A 283 -8.54 -10.61 -1.79
C PRO A 283 -8.75 -10.69 -3.29
N ARG A 284 -7.78 -10.24 -4.09
CA ARG A 284 -7.84 -10.54 -5.53
C ARG A 284 -7.80 -12.05 -5.74
N PRO A 285 -8.54 -12.60 -6.72
CA PRO A 285 -8.49 -14.02 -7.03
C PRO A 285 -7.07 -14.44 -7.40
N GLY A 286 -6.45 -15.31 -6.60
CA GLY A 286 -5.08 -15.80 -6.80
C GLY A 286 -4.02 -15.15 -5.89
N MET A 287 -4.33 -14.07 -5.18
CA MET A 287 -3.38 -13.42 -4.26
C MET A 287 -2.93 -14.36 -3.13
N ARG A 288 -3.86 -15.12 -2.54
CA ARG A 288 -3.53 -16.15 -1.53
C ARG A 288 -2.62 -17.26 -2.08
N ALA A 289 -2.81 -17.65 -3.35
CA ALA A 289 -1.99 -18.69 -3.97
C ALA A 289 -0.57 -18.18 -4.25
N LEU A 290 -0.44 -16.93 -4.73
CA LEU A 290 0.85 -16.28 -4.97
C LEU A 290 1.64 -16.06 -3.67
N LEU A 291 0.98 -15.62 -2.59
CA LEU A 291 1.63 -15.51 -1.29
C LEU A 291 1.97 -16.88 -0.69
N GLY A 292 1.12 -17.90 -0.90
CA GLY A 292 1.45 -19.27 -0.54
C GLY A 292 2.70 -19.80 -1.25
N GLN A 293 2.85 -19.51 -2.56
CA GLN A 293 4.05 -19.86 -3.32
C GLN A 293 5.27 -19.04 -2.89
N ALA A 294 5.13 -17.74 -2.66
CA ALA A 294 6.22 -16.91 -2.16
C ALA A 294 6.69 -17.37 -0.76
N ARG A 295 5.76 -17.83 0.09
CA ARG A 295 6.07 -18.46 1.38
C ARG A 295 6.84 -19.75 1.22
N LYS A 296 6.43 -20.62 0.28
CA LYS A 296 7.17 -21.84 -0.05
C LYS A 296 8.59 -21.51 -0.52
N LEU A 297 8.77 -20.52 -1.40
CA LEU A 297 10.09 -20.08 -1.84
C LEU A 297 10.95 -19.51 -0.72
N ALA A 298 10.35 -18.83 0.27
CA ALA A 298 11.09 -18.40 1.45
C ALA A 298 11.58 -19.60 2.31
N TYR A 299 10.78 -20.67 2.41
CA TYR A 299 11.22 -21.92 3.06
C TYR A 299 12.30 -22.64 2.25
N ASP A 300 12.14 -22.73 0.93
CA ASP A 300 13.12 -23.36 0.04
C ASP A 300 14.45 -22.59 0.04
N ALA A 301 14.40 -21.25 0.14
CA ALA A 301 15.56 -20.39 0.34
C ALA A 301 16.28 -20.66 1.67
N GLU A 302 15.54 -20.85 2.76
CA GLU A 302 16.10 -21.21 4.06
C GLU A 302 16.76 -22.60 4.03
N ALA A 303 16.11 -23.57 3.38
CA ALA A 303 16.66 -24.91 3.20
C ALA A 303 17.94 -24.89 2.34
N ALA A 304 17.96 -24.09 1.28
CA ALA A 304 19.15 -23.89 0.44
C ALA A 304 20.29 -23.19 1.21
N LEU A 305 19.97 -22.23 2.09
CA LEU A 305 20.97 -21.61 2.98
C LEU A 305 21.55 -22.61 3.98
N ALA A 306 20.70 -23.44 4.59
CA ALA A 306 21.15 -24.49 5.51
C ALA A 306 22.07 -25.52 4.84
N ARG A 307 21.91 -25.74 3.53
CA ARG A 307 22.75 -26.61 2.71
C ARG A 307 23.95 -25.91 2.06
N GLN A 308 24.20 -24.63 2.39
CA GLN A 308 25.25 -23.79 1.81
C GLN A 308 25.12 -23.60 0.28
N GLN A 309 23.93 -23.79 -0.28
CA GLN A 309 23.61 -23.61 -1.70
C GLN A 309 23.23 -22.14 -1.97
N TYR A 310 24.18 -21.23 -1.77
CA TYR A 310 23.96 -19.78 -1.74
C TYR A 310 23.36 -19.19 -3.03
N ALA A 311 23.75 -19.71 -4.20
CA ALA A 311 23.19 -19.27 -5.48
C ALA A 311 21.71 -19.63 -5.62
N GLN A 312 21.33 -20.81 -5.12
CA GLN A 312 19.96 -21.30 -5.17
C GLN A 312 19.06 -20.57 -4.17
N ALA A 313 19.56 -20.32 -2.95
CA ALA A 313 18.89 -19.48 -1.98
C ALA A 313 18.56 -18.09 -2.54
N GLN A 314 19.52 -17.47 -3.22
CA GLN A 314 19.32 -16.15 -3.83
C GLN A 314 18.23 -16.15 -4.91
N ARG A 315 18.18 -17.22 -5.74
CA ARG A 315 17.14 -17.38 -6.75
C ARG A 315 15.77 -17.49 -6.11
N TYR A 316 15.63 -18.33 -5.09
CA TYR A 316 14.38 -18.45 -4.35
C TYR A 316 13.94 -17.15 -3.67
N ILE A 317 14.89 -16.40 -3.09
CA ILE A 317 14.61 -15.08 -2.49
C ILE A 317 14.10 -14.10 -3.54
N THR A 318 14.79 -14.02 -4.68
CA THR A 318 14.43 -13.13 -5.79
C THR A 318 13.07 -13.50 -6.38
N SER A 319 12.82 -14.79 -6.62
CA SER A 319 11.54 -15.28 -7.13
C SER A 319 10.39 -15.02 -6.15
N GLY A 320 10.59 -15.26 -4.85
CA GLY A 320 9.59 -14.98 -3.82
C GLY A 320 9.23 -13.49 -3.76
N ARG A 321 10.23 -12.62 -3.87
CA ARG A 321 10.04 -11.17 -3.91
C ARG A 321 9.22 -10.73 -5.14
N ASN A 322 9.55 -11.26 -6.32
CA ASN A 322 8.82 -10.94 -7.55
C ASN A 322 7.35 -11.35 -7.47
N LEU A 323 7.05 -12.49 -6.84
CA LEU A 323 5.66 -12.93 -6.60
C LEU A 323 4.91 -11.97 -5.67
N ILE A 324 5.53 -11.50 -4.58
CA ILE A 324 4.89 -10.54 -3.66
C ILE A 324 4.71 -9.18 -4.35
N GLU A 325 5.70 -8.72 -5.11
CA GLU A 325 5.59 -7.47 -5.87
C GLU A 325 4.50 -7.54 -6.96
N ALA A 326 4.25 -8.73 -7.54
CA ALA A 326 3.13 -8.96 -8.44
C ALA A 326 1.77 -8.85 -7.74
N THR A 327 1.68 -9.18 -6.44
CA THR A 327 0.42 -9.02 -5.67
C THR A 327 0.08 -7.57 -5.34
N THR A 328 1.09 -6.70 -5.19
CA THR A 328 0.92 -5.33 -4.68
C THR A 328 0.70 -4.28 -5.79
N ARG A 329 1.11 -4.55 -7.04
CA ARG A 329 1.08 -3.55 -8.12
C ARG A 329 -0.09 -3.72 -9.09
N SER A 330 -1.22 -3.05 -8.80
CA SER A 330 -2.26 -2.76 -9.80
C SER A 330 -2.67 -1.27 -9.86
N ALA A 331 -1.81 -0.36 -9.40
CA ALA A 331 -1.95 1.05 -9.75
C ALA A 331 -1.04 1.30 -10.96
N GLY A 332 -1.60 1.84 -12.04
CA GLY A 332 -0.96 1.97 -13.34
C GLY A 332 0.49 2.42 -13.28
N ILE A 333 1.39 1.60 -13.82
CA ILE A 333 2.81 1.92 -13.98
C ILE A 333 2.92 2.88 -15.17
N PRO A 334 3.66 4.00 -15.05
CA PRO A 334 3.98 4.85 -16.19
C PRO A 334 4.65 4.03 -17.31
N ALA A 335 4.22 4.19 -18.56
CA ALA A 335 4.68 3.43 -19.74
C ALA A 335 6.21 3.23 -19.80
N LEU A 336 6.97 4.28 -19.49
CA LEU A 336 8.44 4.30 -19.55
C LEU A 336 9.12 3.46 -18.45
N GLU A 337 8.47 3.27 -17.30
CA GLU A 337 8.96 2.40 -16.22
C GLU A 337 8.66 0.93 -16.53
N PHE A 338 7.57 0.64 -17.24
CA PHE A 338 7.25 -0.71 -17.69
C PHE A 338 8.22 -1.20 -18.77
N GLU A 339 8.58 -0.35 -19.74
CA GLU A 339 9.55 -0.73 -20.80
C GLU A 339 10.90 -1.14 -20.20
N LYS A 340 11.47 -0.31 -19.32
CA LYS A 340 12.74 -0.62 -18.64
C LYS A 340 12.66 -1.86 -17.75
N GLN A 341 11.52 -2.09 -17.10
CA GLN A 341 11.30 -3.29 -16.28
C GLN A 341 11.16 -4.54 -17.14
N CYS A 342 10.42 -4.46 -18.23
CA CYS A 342 10.26 -5.54 -19.18
C CYS A 342 11.60 -5.95 -19.78
N GLU A 343 12.41 -4.98 -20.23
CA GLU A 343 13.76 -5.22 -20.75
C GLU A 343 14.66 -5.89 -19.69
N ALA A 344 14.61 -5.43 -18.44
CA ALA A 344 15.40 -6.02 -17.36
C ALA A 344 14.95 -7.46 -17.02
N GLU A 345 13.64 -7.72 -16.95
CA GLU A 345 13.09 -9.06 -16.70
C GLU A 345 13.40 -10.01 -17.86
N LEU A 346 13.28 -9.57 -19.11
CA LEU A 346 13.66 -10.37 -20.28
C LEU A 346 15.16 -10.67 -20.30
N GLN A 347 16.02 -9.68 -20.00
CA GLN A 347 17.46 -9.93 -19.92
C GLN A 347 17.83 -10.94 -18.82
N GLN A 348 17.15 -10.90 -17.68
CA GLN A 348 17.37 -11.89 -16.61
C GLN A 348 16.91 -13.27 -17.05
N LEU A 349 15.69 -13.39 -17.57
CA LEU A 349 15.15 -14.64 -18.10
C LEU A 349 16.02 -15.24 -19.20
N GLN A 350 16.58 -14.41 -20.07
CA GLN A 350 17.48 -14.85 -21.13
C GLN A 350 18.77 -15.47 -20.57
N ARG A 351 19.35 -14.88 -19.51
CA ARG A 351 20.53 -15.42 -18.83
C ARG A 351 20.21 -16.73 -18.12
N ASP A 352 19.11 -16.78 -17.36
CA ASP A 352 18.66 -17.98 -16.67
C ASP A 352 18.40 -19.12 -17.69
N LEU A 353 17.80 -18.79 -18.83
CA LEU A 353 17.53 -19.74 -19.89
C LEU A 353 18.81 -20.28 -20.52
N GLN A 354 19.78 -19.41 -20.83
CA GLN A 354 21.08 -19.85 -21.34
C GLN A 354 21.82 -20.75 -20.35
N GLU A 355 21.79 -20.42 -19.06
CA GLU A 355 22.48 -21.20 -18.03
C GLU A 355 21.85 -22.58 -17.80
N VAL A 356 20.52 -22.66 -17.74
CA VAL A 356 19.82 -23.94 -17.57
C VAL A 356 19.89 -24.76 -18.85
N GLU A 357 19.86 -24.11 -20.02
CA GLU A 357 19.96 -24.79 -21.31
C GLU A 357 21.31 -25.47 -21.52
N THR A 358 22.43 -24.80 -21.23
CA THR A 358 23.76 -25.42 -21.37
C THR A 358 23.87 -26.67 -20.49
N ARG A 359 23.43 -26.57 -19.24
CA ARG A 359 23.37 -27.72 -18.31
C ARG A 359 22.43 -28.82 -18.79
N ALA A 360 21.28 -28.47 -19.37
CA ALA A 360 20.33 -29.44 -19.89
C ALA A 360 20.86 -30.16 -21.15
N GLN A 361 21.61 -29.47 -22.01
CA GLN A 361 22.28 -30.04 -23.18
C GLN A 361 23.42 -30.97 -22.79
N GLU A 362 24.17 -30.63 -21.74
CA GLU A 362 25.21 -31.50 -21.16
C GLU A 362 24.62 -32.73 -20.45
N SER A 363 23.35 -32.67 -20.05
CA SER A 363 22.63 -33.79 -19.44
C SER A 363 21.93 -34.69 -20.48
N SER A 364 21.81 -35.98 -20.19
CA SER A 364 20.99 -36.92 -20.96
C SER A 364 19.50 -36.92 -20.60
N ARG A 365 19.04 -35.95 -19.78
CA ARG A 365 17.66 -35.91 -19.25
C ARG A 365 16.71 -35.24 -20.26
N SER A 366 15.99 -36.06 -21.02
CA SER A 366 15.02 -35.60 -22.03
C SER A 366 13.88 -34.75 -21.44
N GLU A 367 13.46 -34.99 -20.20
CA GLU A 367 12.43 -34.18 -19.52
C GLU A 367 12.90 -32.74 -19.22
N ALA A 368 14.15 -32.58 -18.76
CA ALA A 368 14.71 -31.25 -18.49
C ALA A 368 14.86 -30.45 -19.79
N GLN A 369 15.28 -31.09 -20.87
CA GLN A 369 15.35 -30.47 -22.20
C GLN A 369 13.97 -30.04 -22.72
N ALA A 370 12.94 -30.86 -22.54
CA ALA A 370 11.56 -30.51 -22.91
C ALA A 370 11.03 -29.28 -22.14
N LEU A 371 11.34 -29.19 -20.83
CA LEU A 371 10.99 -28.02 -20.01
C LEU A 371 11.76 -26.76 -20.42
N VAL A 372 13.05 -26.87 -20.77
CA VAL A 372 13.82 -25.73 -21.30
C VAL A 372 13.25 -25.25 -22.64
N GLU A 373 12.82 -26.17 -23.52
CA GLU A 373 12.19 -25.78 -24.78
C GLU A 373 10.87 -25.03 -24.54
N LEU A 374 10.07 -25.49 -23.58
CA LEU A 374 8.85 -24.82 -23.14
C LEU A 374 9.13 -23.43 -22.56
N ALA A 375 10.14 -23.31 -21.70
CA ALA A 375 10.58 -22.03 -21.17
C ALA A 375 10.97 -21.05 -22.29
N ARG A 376 11.69 -21.53 -23.31
CA ARG A 376 12.11 -20.72 -24.46
C ARG A 376 10.92 -20.19 -25.25
N ARG A 377 9.90 -21.02 -25.48
CA ARG A 377 8.68 -20.61 -26.17
C ARG A 377 7.92 -19.54 -25.39
N SER A 378 7.79 -19.72 -24.07
CA SER A 378 7.14 -18.75 -23.20
C SER A 378 7.93 -17.44 -23.08
N TYR A 379 9.26 -17.51 -23.08
CA TYR A 379 10.14 -16.34 -23.19
C TYR A 379 9.87 -15.57 -24.50
N ALA A 380 9.84 -16.26 -25.64
CA ALA A 380 9.56 -15.64 -26.94
C ALA A 380 8.13 -15.02 -26.98
N ALA A 381 7.16 -15.63 -26.32
CA ALA A 381 5.83 -15.05 -26.16
C ALA A 381 5.85 -13.77 -25.32
N ALA A 382 6.57 -13.77 -24.19
CA ALA A 382 6.77 -12.59 -23.35
C ALA A 382 7.45 -11.44 -24.11
N GLU A 383 8.49 -11.76 -24.87
CA GLU A 383 9.22 -10.82 -25.73
C GLU A 383 8.30 -10.17 -26.78
N ARG A 384 7.47 -10.97 -27.47
CA ARG A 384 6.49 -10.44 -28.45
C ARG A 384 5.46 -9.52 -27.80
N ILE A 385 4.98 -9.84 -26.60
CA ILE A 385 4.02 -8.99 -25.88
C ILE A 385 4.65 -7.64 -25.53
N CYS A 386 5.90 -7.66 -25.07
CA CYS A 386 6.66 -6.46 -24.76
C CYS A 386 6.92 -5.60 -26.01
N ALA A 387 7.31 -6.24 -27.12
CA ALA A 387 7.62 -5.58 -28.38
C ALA A 387 6.41 -4.88 -29.04
N ARG A 388 5.18 -5.36 -28.80
CA ARG A 388 3.96 -4.78 -29.39
C ARG A 388 3.56 -3.41 -28.81
N ARG A 389 4.17 -2.97 -27.70
CA ARG A 389 3.97 -1.65 -27.05
C ARG A 389 2.54 -1.13 -26.78
N PRO A 390 1.50 -1.93 -26.45
CA PRO A 390 0.31 -1.34 -25.87
C PRO A 390 0.58 -1.17 -24.37
N HIS A 391 0.71 0.04 -23.83
CA HIS A 391 0.89 0.27 -22.38
C HIS A 391 -0.41 0.14 -21.59
N THR A 392 -1.17 -0.91 -21.85
CA THR A 392 -2.43 -1.19 -21.16
C THR A 392 -2.17 -2.11 -19.98
N LEU A 393 -2.98 -2.01 -18.92
CA LEU A 393 -2.90 -2.92 -17.77
C LEU A 393 -2.97 -4.40 -18.19
N ARG A 394 -3.70 -4.70 -19.27
CA ARG A 394 -3.89 -6.04 -19.83
C ARG A 394 -2.60 -6.60 -20.48
N SER A 395 -1.82 -5.77 -21.17
CA SER A 395 -0.55 -6.23 -21.76
C SER A 395 0.54 -6.43 -20.71
N VAL A 396 0.57 -5.60 -19.67
CA VAL A 396 1.47 -5.74 -18.52
C VAL A 396 1.18 -7.05 -17.80
N ALA A 397 -0.10 -7.36 -17.59
CA ALA A 397 -0.52 -8.63 -17.00
C ALA A 397 -0.13 -9.83 -17.87
N ALA A 398 -0.39 -9.76 -19.18
CA ALA A 398 -0.03 -10.83 -20.12
C ALA A 398 1.49 -11.06 -20.21
N PHE A 399 2.29 -9.99 -20.24
CA PHE A 399 3.75 -10.07 -20.22
C PHE A 399 4.25 -10.77 -18.95
N ARG A 400 3.81 -10.29 -17.77
CA ARG A 400 4.22 -10.87 -16.48
C ARG A 400 3.82 -12.32 -16.36
N MET A 401 2.66 -12.68 -16.88
CA MET A 401 2.20 -14.06 -16.90
C MET A 401 3.15 -14.93 -17.73
N MET A 402 3.48 -14.53 -18.95
CA MET A 402 4.38 -15.30 -19.82
C MET A 402 5.82 -15.38 -19.27
N ALA A 403 6.31 -14.28 -18.68
CA ALA A 403 7.59 -14.26 -17.97
C ALA A 403 7.61 -15.25 -16.78
N ARG A 404 6.53 -15.29 -15.99
CA ARG A 404 6.37 -16.24 -14.89
C ARG A 404 6.31 -17.69 -15.37
N VAL A 405 5.60 -17.96 -16.47
CA VAL A 405 5.54 -19.29 -17.07
C VAL A 405 6.93 -19.77 -17.50
N ALA A 406 7.69 -18.90 -18.18
CA ALA A 406 9.06 -19.20 -18.58
C ALA A 406 9.93 -19.56 -17.37
N GLN A 407 9.87 -18.75 -16.30
CA GLN A 407 10.62 -19.02 -15.08
C GLN A 407 10.21 -20.35 -14.40
N SER A 408 8.91 -20.65 -14.37
CA SER A 408 8.42 -21.89 -13.75
C SER A 408 8.99 -23.12 -14.44
N PHE A 409 8.99 -23.11 -15.78
CA PHE A 409 9.60 -24.20 -16.56
C PHE A 409 11.12 -24.30 -16.32
N LEU A 410 11.83 -23.17 -16.22
CA LEU A 410 13.27 -23.17 -15.91
C LEU A 410 13.58 -23.75 -14.52
N LEU A 411 12.81 -23.37 -13.50
CA LEU A 411 12.98 -23.86 -12.14
C LEU A 411 12.74 -25.38 -12.05
N GLN A 412 11.75 -25.88 -12.78
CA GLN A 412 11.47 -27.32 -12.82
C GLN A 412 12.53 -28.09 -13.60
N ALA A 413 13.00 -27.53 -14.72
CA ALA A 413 14.12 -28.11 -15.47
C ALA A 413 15.38 -28.20 -14.58
N GLU A 414 15.68 -27.13 -13.84
CA GLU A 414 16.82 -27.11 -12.92
C GLU A 414 16.65 -28.09 -11.76
N GLY A 415 15.45 -28.21 -11.18
CA GLY A 415 15.15 -29.21 -10.16
C GLY A 415 15.34 -30.63 -10.66
N LEU A 416 14.98 -30.91 -11.92
CA LEU A 416 15.25 -32.20 -12.56
C LEU A 416 16.74 -32.41 -12.81
N LEU A 417 17.51 -31.38 -13.14
CA LEU A 417 18.96 -31.51 -13.33
C LEU A 417 19.71 -31.74 -12.01
N GLN A 418 19.18 -31.21 -10.90
CA GLN A 418 19.78 -31.30 -9.56
C GLN A 418 19.23 -32.45 -8.71
N GLU A 419 18.31 -33.27 -9.23
CA GLU A 419 17.61 -34.33 -8.48
C GLU A 419 16.82 -33.83 -7.25
N THR A 420 16.49 -32.54 -7.22
CA THR A 420 15.69 -31.91 -6.16
C THR A 420 14.22 -31.74 -6.54
N ALA A 421 13.84 -32.14 -7.76
CA ALA A 421 12.45 -32.09 -8.21
C ALA A 421 11.56 -32.99 -7.34
N ALA A 422 10.35 -32.52 -7.04
CA ALA A 422 9.34 -33.35 -6.41
C ALA A 422 9.01 -34.54 -7.32
N ALA A 423 8.74 -35.70 -6.72
CA ALA A 423 8.31 -36.86 -7.48
C ALA A 423 7.05 -36.53 -8.30
N ALA A 424 7.03 -36.96 -9.56
CA ALA A 424 5.87 -36.81 -10.41
C ALA A 424 4.63 -37.41 -9.72
N PRO A 425 3.45 -36.78 -9.83
CA PRO A 425 2.22 -37.41 -9.40
C PRO A 425 1.99 -38.70 -10.18
N ASP A 426 1.23 -39.60 -9.57
CA ASP A 426 0.84 -40.86 -10.17
C ASP A 426 0.03 -40.64 -11.48
N ARG A 427 0.11 -41.63 -12.38
CA ARG A 427 -0.52 -41.56 -13.70
C ARG A 427 -2.03 -41.33 -13.64
N GLU A 428 -2.70 -41.84 -12.61
CA GLU A 428 -4.14 -41.75 -12.49
C GLU A 428 -4.59 -40.35 -12.08
N THR A 429 -3.94 -39.76 -11.07
CA THR A 429 -4.14 -38.35 -10.69
C THR A 429 -3.84 -37.40 -11.85
N LEU A 430 -2.76 -37.63 -12.59
CA LEU A 430 -2.41 -36.82 -13.74
C LEU A 430 -3.44 -36.94 -14.88
N ARG A 431 -3.98 -38.14 -15.11
CA ARG A 431 -5.05 -38.36 -16.09
C ARG A 431 -6.32 -37.59 -15.73
N GLN A 432 -6.74 -37.62 -14.46
CA GLN A 432 -7.89 -36.86 -13.98
C GLN A 432 -7.68 -35.35 -14.19
N ARG A 433 -6.49 -34.85 -13.85
CA ARG A 433 -6.12 -33.45 -14.03
C ARG A 433 -6.12 -33.02 -15.50
N LEU A 434 -5.71 -33.89 -16.43
CA LEU A 434 -5.80 -33.62 -17.86
C LEU A 434 -7.25 -33.59 -18.37
N GLN A 435 -8.13 -34.43 -17.83
CA GLN A 435 -9.56 -34.40 -18.14
C GLN A 435 -10.23 -33.11 -17.64
N GLU A 436 -9.89 -32.67 -16.43
CA GLU A 436 -10.32 -31.38 -15.89
C GLU A 436 -9.83 -30.20 -16.73
N LEU A 437 -8.59 -30.29 -17.25
CA LEU A 437 -8.01 -29.25 -18.12
C LEU A 437 -8.78 -29.15 -19.43
N ASP A 438 -9.14 -30.29 -20.01
CA ASP A 438 -9.93 -30.36 -21.23
C ASP A 438 -11.31 -29.72 -21.02
N ALA A 439 -11.99 -30.07 -19.92
CA ALA A 439 -13.29 -29.49 -19.57
C ALA A 439 -13.20 -27.97 -19.35
N THR A 440 -12.19 -27.50 -18.63
CA THR A 440 -11.99 -26.07 -18.35
C THR A 440 -11.66 -25.29 -19.62
N LEU A 441 -10.86 -25.87 -20.53
CA LEU A 441 -10.53 -25.23 -21.80
C LEU A 441 -11.77 -25.04 -22.69
N GLU A 442 -12.64 -26.05 -22.76
CA GLU A 442 -13.89 -25.96 -23.51
C GLU A 442 -14.87 -24.97 -22.89
N GLU A 443 -14.98 -24.94 -21.56
CA GLU A 443 -15.76 -23.93 -20.85
C GLU A 443 -15.27 -22.51 -21.18
N VAL A 444 -13.96 -22.26 -21.07
CA VAL A 444 -13.35 -20.96 -21.37
C VAL A 444 -13.60 -20.56 -22.82
N LYS A 445 -13.40 -21.46 -23.79
CA LYS A 445 -13.66 -21.20 -25.21
C LYS A 445 -15.14 -20.93 -25.49
N SER A 446 -16.05 -21.63 -24.81
CA SER A 446 -17.50 -21.43 -24.96
C SER A 446 -17.97 -20.11 -24.35
N SER A 447 -17.31 -19.67 -23.28
CA SER A 447 -17.57 -18.37 -22.63
C SER A 447 -16.88 -17.20 -23.34
N SER A 448 -15.88 -17.48 -24.19
CA SER A 448 -15.13 -16.45 -24.89
C SER A 448 -15.91 -15.89 -26.07
N THR A 449 -16.26 -14.60 -26.03
CA THR A 449 -16.94 -13.92 -27.14
C THR A 449 -15.93 -13.36 -28.15
N ALA A 450 -16.35 -13.11 -29.39
CA ALA A 450 -15.50 -12.56 -30.44
C ALA A 450 -14.94 -11.15 -30.13
N GLU A 451 -15.45 -10.46 -29.10
CA GLU A 451 -15.02 -9.13 -28.65
C GLU A 451 -13.97 -9.15 -27.53
N GLU A 452 -13.50 -10.34 -27.12
CA GLU A 452 -12.46 -10.44 -26.09
C GLU A 452 -11.18 -9.67 -26.44
N SER A 453 -10.53 -9.11 -25.41
CA SER A 453 -9.26 -8.42 -25.59
C SER A 453 -8.24 -9.34 -26.27
N GLY A 454 -7.48 -8.84 -27.26
CA GLY A 454 -6.49 -9.64 -28.01
C GLY A 454 -5.45 -10.35 -27.12
N PHE A 455 -5.32 -9.99 -25.84
CA PHE A 455 -4.49 -10.67 -24.86
C PHE A 455 -5.12 -11.93 -24.27
N ALA A 456 -6.43 -11.93 -23.97
CA ALA A 456 -7.13 -13.12 -23.51
C ALA A 456 -7.02 -14.26 -24.55
N ARG A 457 -7.18 -13.90 -25.83
CA ARG A 457 -6.97 -14.81 -26.96
C ARG A 457 -5.56 -15.41 -27.01
N ILE A 458 -4.52 -14.61 -26.80
CA ILE A 458 -3.13 -15.10 -26.74
C ILE A 458 -2.95 -16.11 -25.59
N LEU A 459 -3.54 -15.84 -24.42
CA LEU A 459 -3.45 -16.77 -23.28
C LEU A 459 -4.20 -18.08 -23.55
N ILE A 460 -5.38 -18.03 -24.19
CA ILE A 460 -6.16 -19.22 -24.56
C ILE A 460 -5.43 -20.04 -25.64
N GLU A 461 -4.83 -19.39 -26.63
CA GLU A 461 -4.01 -20.05 -27.66
C GLU A 461 -2.80 -20.76 -27.03
N GLN A 462 -2.09 -20.10 -26.11
CA GLN A 462 -0.97 -20.71 -25.38
C GLN A 462 -1.42 -21.84 -24.47
N ALA A 463 -2.53 -21.69 -23.75
CA ALA A 463 -3.09 -22.76 -22.93
C ALA A 463 -3.51 -23.98 -23.76
N THR A 464 -4.03 -23.76 -24.97
CA THR A 464 -4.38 -24.83 -25.91
C THR A 464 -3.14 -25.58 -26.39
N GLU A 465 -2.05 -24.87 -26.71
CA GLU A 465 -0.77 -25.48 -27.07
C GLU A 465 -0.19 -26.30 -25.90
N LEU A 466 -0.18 -25.74 -24.69
CA LEU A 466 0.30 -26.43 -23.50
C LEU A 466 -0.57 -27.66 -23.17
N ARG A 467 -1.90 -27.58 -23.32
CA ARG A 467 -2.78 -28.75 -23.17
C ARG A 467 -2.39 -29.87 -24.12
N HIS A 468 -2.15 -29.56 -25.40
CA HIS A 468 -1.74 -30.57 -26.37
C HIS A 468 -0.41 -31.22 -25.95
N ARG A 469 0.57 -30.41 -25.56
CA ARG A 469 1.88 -30.89 -25.09
C ARG A 469 1.81 -31.70 -23.81
N ALA A 470 0.92 -31.34 -22.88
CA ALA A 470 0.71 -32.09 -21.64
C ALA A 470 0.18 -33.50 -21.94
N HIS A 471 -0.74 -33.63 -22.91
CA HIS A 471 -1.23 -34.93 -23.40
C HIS A 471 -0.13 -35.73 -24.12
N THR A 472 0.67 -35.09 -24.98
CA THR A 472 1.79 -35.76 -25.66
C THR A 472 2.84 -36.26 -24.65
N ALA A 473 3.21 -35.44 -23.67
CA ALA A 473 4.15 -35.81 -22.61
C ALA A 473 3.60 -36.95 -21.74
N TYR A 474 2.30 -36.94 -21.43
CA TYR A 474 1.64 -38.04 -20.71
C TYR A 474 1.72 -39.36 -21.47
N GLN A 475 1.46 -39.33 -22.78
CA GLN A 475 1.57 -40.49 -23.67
C GLN A 475 3.01 -41.00 -23.78
N ALA A 476 3.98 -40.10 -23.82
CA ALA A 476 5.42 -40.42 -23.83
C ALA A 476 5.97 -40.90 -22.48
N GLY A 477 5.16 -40.89 -21.41
CA GLY A 477 5.57 -41.29 -20.07
C GLY A 477 6.37 -40.23 -19.29
N GLN A 478 6.45 -39.00 -19.81
CA GLN A 478 7.12 -37.87 -19.16
C GLN A 478 6.18 -37.17 -18.17
N LEU A 479 5.99 -37.79 -17.00
CA LEU A 479 4.94 -37.38 -16.06
C LEU A 479 5.19 -35.99 -15.44
N ASN A 480 6.45 -35.63 -15.15
CA ASN A 480 6.79 -34.30 -14.64
C ASN A 480 6.46 -33.21 -15.66
N VAL A 481 6.88 -33.42 -16.91
CA VAL A 481 6.62 -32.48 -18.01
C VAL A 481 5.12 -32.30 -18.20
N SER A 482 4.38 -33.40 -18.22
CA SER A 482 2.93 -33.36 -18.38
C SER A 482 2.23 -32.62 -17.23
N PHE A 483 2.62 -32.89 -15.97
CA PHE A 483 2.02 -32.26 -14.80
C PHE A 483 2.28 -30.74 -14.74
N GLU A 484 3.52 -30.32 -14.98
CA GLU A 484 3.87 -28.90 -14.98
C GLU A 484 3.19 -28.15 -16.12
N THR A 485 3.19 -28.75 -17.31
CA THR A 485 2.53 -28.18 -18.49
C THR A 485 1.01 -28.03 -18.27
N ALA A 486 0.35 -29.03 -17.68
CA ALA A 486 -1.07 -28.97 -17.35
C ALA A 486 -1.36 -27.90 -16.28
N THR A 487 -0.53 -27.82 -15.24
CA THR A 487 -0.69 -26.83 -14.16
C THR A 487 -0.58 -25.41 -14.69
N ILE A 488 0.40 -25.14 -15.55
CA ILE A 488 0.57 -23.84 -16.19
C ILE A 488 -0.59 -23.53 -17.15
N ALA A 489 -1.09 -24.52 -17.90
CA ALA A 489 -2.25 -24.34 -18.78
C ALA A 489 -3.50 -23.89 -17.98
N PHE A 490 -3.74 -24.47 -16.81
CA PHE A 490 -4.81 -24.00 -15.91
C PHE A 490 -4.61 -22.56 -15.44
N GLU A 491 -3.38 -22.17 -15.08
CA GLU A 491 -3.10 -20.80 -14.68
C GLU A 491 -3.37 -19.81 -15.82
N LEU A 492 -3.00 -20.16 -17.06
CA LEU A 492 -3.26 -19.34 -18.24
C LEU A 492 -4.76 -19.19 -18.53
N LEU A 493 -5.54 -20.27 -18.43
CA LEU A 493 -6.99 -20.21 -18.64
C LEU A 493 -7.70 -19.38 -17.59
N ARG A 494 -7.28 -19.51 -16.33
CA ARG A 494 -7.82 -18.70 -15.23
C ARG A 494 -7.53 -17.22 -15.43
N GLU A 495 -6.36 -16.87 -15.95
CA GLU A 495 -6.00 -15.48 -16.21
C GLU A 495 -6.68 -14.94 -17.47
N ALA A 496 -6.88 -15.78 -18.49
CA ALA A 496 -7.67 -15.42 -19.67
C ALA A 496 -9.09 -14.99 -19.28
N LEU A 497 -9.80 -15.80 -18.49
CA LEU A 497 -11.15 -15.47 -17.99
C LEU A 497 -11.23 -14.14 -17.24
N LYS A 498 -10.15 -13.72 -16.56
CA LYS A 498 -10.11 -12.41 -15.88
C LYS A 498 -9.88 -11.24 -16.81
N LEU A 499 -9.28 -11.47 -17.99
CA LEU A 499 -9.04 -10.45 -18.99
C LEU A 499 -10.22 -10.32 -19.97
N SER A 500 -11.07 -11.35 -20.04
CA SER A 500 -12.33 -11.42 -20.79
C SER A 500 -13.49 -10.70 -20.09
N ASN A 501 -13.54 -10.78 -18.76
CA ASN A 501 -14.47 -10.03 -17.91
C ASN A 501 -13.94 -8.61 -17.59
#